data_AF-A0A3P6RS44-F1
#
_entry.id   AF-A0A3P6RS44-F1
#
_cell.length_a   1.000
_cell.length_b   1.000
_cell.length_c   1.000
_cell.angle_alpha   90.00
_cell.angle_beta   90.00
_cell.angle_gamma   90.00
#
_symmetry.space_group_name_H-M   'P 1'
#
loop_
_entity.id
_entity.type
_entity.pdbx_description
1 polymer ?
#
loop_
_entity_poly.entity_id
_entity_poly.type
_entity_poly.pdbx_seq_one_letter_code
_entity_poly.pdbx_strand_id
1 'polypeptide(L)'
;MMWTGADISRWIPWECLNSKDGTEPEPYDYKAVIWTLATILWSMFHHAAIPFENETVNEIRGREYRKTCELDIIANLLPNGMLESCWSEREKRPSSRNVLKSIKKLEQQQ
;
A
#
# COMPACT_ATOMS: atom_id res chain seq x y z
N MET A 1 -5.58 22.50 4.92
CA MET A 1 -4.77 21.89 3.86
C MET A 1 -5.66 20.88 3.15
N MET A 2 -6.02 21.12 1.89
CA MET A 2 -6.87 20.21 1.11
C MET A 2 -5.95 19.22 0.41
N TRP A 3 -6.19 17.92 0.62
CA TRP A 3 -5.41 16.86 -0.01
C TRP A 3 -5.64 16.91 -1.51
N THR A 4 -4.57 16.88 -2.30
CA THR A 4 -4.67 16.79 -3.76
C THR A 4 -5.04 15.36 -4.17
N GLY A 5 -5.53 15.18 -5.40
CA GLY A 5 -5.76 13.84 -5.93
C GLY A 5 -4.49 12.97 -5.98
N ALA A 6 -3.29 13.58 -6.00
CA ALA A 6 -2.04 12.83 -5.95
C ALA A 6 -1.78 12.29 -4.54
N ASP A 7 -2.14 13.05 -3.51
CA ASP A 7 -1.95 12.64 -2.13
C ASP A 7 -2.79 11.41 -1.79
N ILE A 8 -4.01 11.29 -2.34
CA ILE A 8 -4.84 10.08 -2.20
C ILE A 8 -4.22 8.89 -2.95
N SER A 9 -3.75 9.11 -4.19
CA SER A 9 -3.19 8.06 -5.04
C SER A 9 -1.97 7.36 -4.43
N ARG A 10 -1.19 8.03 -3.58
CA ARG A 10 -0.03 7.44 -2.89
C ARG A 10 -0.42 6.24 -2.01
N TRP A 11 -1.59 6.29 -1.38
CA TRP A 11 -1.99 5.32 -0.35
C TRP A 11 -2.78 4.14 -0.88
N ILE A 12 -3.50 4.33 -1.98
CA ILE A 12 -4.39 3.31 -2.56
C ILE A 12 -3.62 2.36 -3.50
N PRO A 13 -4.13 1.14 -3.72
CA PRO A 13 -3.48 0.19 -4.60
C PRO A 13 -3.58 0.61 -6.07
N TRP A 14 -2.66 0.11 -6.90
CA TRP A 14 -2.55 0.49 -8.30
C TRP A 14 -3.82 0.21 -9.10
N GLU A 15 -4.54 -0.89 -8.84
CA GLU A 15 -5.74 -1.25 -9.60
C GLU A 15 -6.90 -0.25 -9.40
N CYS A 16 -6.88 0.52 -8.32
CA CYS A 16 -7.86 1.57 -8.03
C CYS A 16 -7.49 2.93 -8.67
N LEU A 17 -6.35 3.04 -9.34
CA LEU A 17 -5.93 4.25 -10.07
C LEU A 17 -6.52 4.25 -11.48
N ASN A 18 -6.71 5.43 -12.07
CA ASN A 18 -7.13 5.54 -13.47
C ASN A 18 -6.03 5.00 -14.41
N SER A 19 -6.44 4.28 -15.45
CA SER A 19 -5.55 3.84 -16.51
C SER A 19 -5.54 4.83 -17.68
N LYS A 20 -4.43 4.86 -18.43
CA LYS A 20 -4.31 5.66 -19.66
C LYS A 20 -5.07 5.04 -20.83
N ASP A 21 -5.34 3.75 -20.79
CA ASP A 21 -6.05 3.02 -21.84
C ASP A 21 -7.59 3.10 -21.72
N GLY A 22 -8.10 3.83 -20.72
CA GLY A 22 -9.53 3.98 -20.47
C GLY A 22 -10.17 2.79 -19.73
N THR A 23 -9.37 1.82 -19.27
CA THR A 23 -9.88 0.74 -18.42
C THR A 23 -10.36 1.30 -17.08
N GLU A 24 -11.61 1.01 -16.74
CA GLU A 24 -12.22 1.43 -15.47
C GLU A 24 -11.37 0.97 -14.26
N PRO A 25 -11.26 1.79 -13.20
CA PRO A 25 -10.63 1.38 -11.95
C PRO A 25 -11.41 0.29 -11.23
N GLU A 26 -10.67 -0.62 -10.60
CA GLU A 26 -11.25 -1.55 -9.64
C GLU A 26 -11.82 -0.77 -8.44
N PRO A 27 -12.95 -1.20 -7.87
CA PRO A 27 -13.58 -0.51 -6.76
C PRO A 27 -12.66 -0.52 -5.53
N TYR A 28 -12.71 0.57 -4.77
CA TYR A 28 -12.05 0.64 -3.47
C TYR A 28 -12.87 -0.13 -2.41
N ASP A 29 -12.62 -1.43 -2.32
CA ASP A 29 -13.30 -2.35 -1.38
C ASP A 29 -12.38 -2.80 -0.23
N TYR A 30 -12.80 -3.83 0.50
CA TYR A 30 -12.01 -4.36 1.62
C TYR A 30 -10.60 -4.82 1.21
N LYS A 31 -10.38 -5.32 -0.01
CA LYS A 31 -9.04 -5.72 -0.50
C LYS A 31 -8.16 -4.50 -0.75
N ALA A 32 -8.74 -3.40 -1.21
CA ALA A 32 -8.03 -2.13 -1.34
C ALA A 32 -7.68 -1.54 0.04
N VAL A 33 -8.58 -1.68 1.03
CA VAL A 33 -8.32 -1.28 2.42
C VAL A 33 -7.14 -2.04 3.03
N ILE A 34 -6.98 -3.33 2.75
CA ILE A 34 -5.82 -4.11 3.23
C ILE A 34 -4.50 -3.56 2.69
N TRP A 35 -4.46 -3.17 1.41
CA TRP A 35 -3.29 -2.50 0.85
C TRP A 35 -3.01 -1.18 1.58
N THR A 36 -4.02 -0.32 1.70
CA THR A 36 -3.88 0.99 2.35
C THR A 36 -3.42 0.86 3.80
N LEU A 37 -3.96 -0.12 4.55
CA LEU A 37 -3.53 -0.41 5.92
C LEU A 37 -2.05 -0.78 5.97
N ALA A 38 -1.58 -1.64 5.07
CA ALA A 38 -0.17 -1.99 4.98
C ALA A 38 0.71 -0.77 4.66
N THR A 39 0.28 0.09 3.75
CA THR A 39 0.98 1.34 3.43
C THR A 39 1.06 2.29 4.63
N ILE A 40 0.00 2.39 5.43
CA ILE A 40 0.00 3.17 6.67
C ILE A 40 0.97 2.59 7.69
N LEU A 41 0.94 1.26 7.90
CA LEU A 41 1.88 0.60 8.81
C LEU A 41 3.33 0.81 8.35
N TRP A 42 3.60 0.63 7.05
CA TRP A 42 4.91 0.92 6.47
C TRP A 42 5.37 2.34 6.80
N SER A 43 4.52 3.34 6.58
CA SER A 43 4.83 4.74 6.89
C SER A 43 5.14 4.94 8.37
N MET A 44 4.34 4.35 9.27
CA MET A 44 4.59 4.44 10.72
C MET A 44 5.95 3.87 11.13
N PHE A 45 6.34 2.72 10.58
CA PHE A 45 7.62 2.08 10.88
C PHE A 45 8.80 2.76 10.18
N HIS A 46 8.57 3.54 9.13
CA HIS A 46 9.58 4.33 8.41
C HIS A 46 9.50 5.82 8.77
N HIS A 47 9.32 6.13 10.06
CA HIS A 47 9.37 7.51 10.59
C HIS A 47 8.38 8.48 9.93
N ALA A 48 7.15 8.01 9.66
CA ALA A 48 6.12 8.76 8.94
C ALA A 48 6.51 9.14 7.50
N ALA A 49 7.33 8.30 6.84
CA ALA A 49 7.68 8.48 5.44
C ALA A 49 6.45 8.53 4.54
N ILE A 50 6.52 9.36 3.50
CA ILE A 50 5.46 9.51 2.51
C ILE A 50 5.66 8.44 1.43
N PRO A 51 4.65 7.59 1.12
CA PRO A 51 4.78 6.62 0.05
C PRO A 51 5.07 7.33 -1.27
N PHE A 52 6.10 6.85 -1.98
CA PHE A 52 6.49 7.38 -3.30
C PHE A 52 6.93 8.85 -3.26
N GLU A 53 7.48 9.35 -2.15
CA GLU A 53 7.81 10.77 -1.94
C GLU A 53 8.62 11.38 -3.09
N ASN A 54 9.56 10.61 -3.63
CA ASN A 54 10.47 11.02 -4.70
C ASN A 54 9.90 10.83 -6.12
N GLU A 55 8.68 10.31 -6.25
CA GLU A 55 8.02 10.08 -7.53
C GLU A 55 7.29 11.33 -8.03
N THR A 56 7.18 11.48 -9.34
CA THR A 56 6.39 12.55 -9.95
C THR A 56 4.89 12.30 -9.78
N VAL A 57 4.08 13.36 -9.92
CA VAL A 57 2.60 13.26 -9.87
C VAL A 57 2.05 12.27 -10.91
N ASN A 58 2.71 12.17 -12.07
CA ASN A 58 2.30 11.25 -13.14
C ASN A 58 2.60 9.79 -12.78
N GLU A 59 3.72 9.52 -12.11
CA GLU A 59 4.08 8.19 -11.61
C GLU A 59 3.17 7.77 -10.46
N ILE A 60 2.93 8.66 -9.50
CA ILE A 60 2.04 8.41 -8.35
C ILE A 60 0.63 8.01 -8.79
N ARG A 61 0.12 8.66 -9.85
CA ARG A 61 -1.22 8.40 -10.41
C ARG A 61 -1.22 7.33 -11.49
N GLY A 62 -0.06 6.89 -11.96
CA GLY A 62 0.08 5.98 -13.09
C GLY A 62 -0.13 4.54 -12.67
N ARG A 63 -1.28 3.95 -13.04
CA ARG A 63 -1.60 2.52 -12.78
C ARG A 63 -0.45 1.58 -13.14
N GLU A 64 0.07 1.67 -14.36
CA GLU A 64 1.12 0.77 -14.86
C GLU A 64 2.45 0.92 -14.12
N TYR A 65 2.84 2.15 -13.79
CA TYR A 65 4.03 2.41 -13.00
C TYR A 65 3.89 1.83 -11.59
N ARG A 66 2.75 2.11 -10.95
CA ARG A 66 2.44 1.65 -9.58
C ARG A 66 2.25 0.15 -9.47
N LYS A 67 1.99 -0.55 -10.57
CA LYS A 67 1.92 -2.01 -10.62
C LYS A 67 3.29 -2.67 -10.48
N THR A 68 4.34 -2.03 -10.98
CA THR A 68 5.71 -2.58 -10.95
C THR A 68 6.61 -1.93 -9.91
N CYS A 69 6.18 -0.80 -9.34
CA CYS A 69 6.91 -0.07 -8.31
C CYS A 69 6.58 -0.63 -6.91
N GLU A 70 7.60 -1.02 -6.16
CA GLU A 70 7.47 -1.51 -4.80
C GLU A 70 7.89 -0.42 -3.79
N LEU A 71 7.36 -0.47 -2.57
CA LEU A 71 7.84 0.37 -1.48
C LEU A 71 9.08 -0.27 -0.86
N ASP A 72 10.12 0.51 -0.63
CA ASP A 72 11.33 0.03 0.03
C ASP A 72 11.04 -0.41 1.46
N ILE A 73 11.35 -1.67 1.79
CA ILE A 73 11.24 -2.20 3.15
C ILE A 73 12.63 -2.26 3.77
N ILE A 74 12.88 -1.44 4.79
CA ILE A 74 14.08 -1.56 5.61
C ILE A 74 13.83 -2.70 6.61
N ALA A 75 14.45 -3.86 6.37
CA ALA A 75 14.21 -5.09 7.14
C ALA A 75 14.41 -4.95 8.67
N ASN A 76 15.19 -3.97 9.12
CA ASN A 76 15.39 -3.70 10.55
C ASN A 76 14.22 -2.93 11.19
N LEU A 77 13.36 -2.31 10.40
CA LEU A 77 12.22 -1.52 10.87
C LEU A 77 10.91 -2.29 10.83
N LEU A 78 10.85 -3.39 10.07
CA LEU A 78 9.66 -4.21 9.92
C LEU A 78 10.00 -5.70 10.00
N PRO A 79 9.27 -6.49 10.79
CA PRO A 79 9.39 -7.94 10.78
C PRO A 79 9.14 -8.50 9.38
N ASN A 80 10.06 -9.34 8.88
CA ASN A 80 10.02 -9.91 7.54
C ASN A 80 8.66 -10.56 7.21
N GLY A 81 8.12 -10.29 6.02
CA GLY A 81 6.92 -10.95 5.52
C GLY A 81 5.60 -10.41 6.10
N MET A 82 5.62 -9.33 6.89
CA MET A 82 4.41 -8.77 7.48
C MET A 82 3.49 -8.09 6.44
N LEU A 83 4.06 -7.28 5.55
CA LEU A 83 3.29 -6.35 4.70
C LEU A 83 3.27 -6.77 3.24
N GLU A 84 4.25 -7.54 2.79
CA GLU A 84 4.48 -7.96 1.42
C GLU A 84 3.26 -8.70 0.85
N SER A 85 2.61 -9.53 1.67
CA SER A 85 1.37 -10.23 1.29
C SER A 85 0.16 -9.28 1.10
N CYS A 86 0.17 -8.11 1.76
CA CYS A 86 -0.88 -7.10 1.62
C CYS A 86 -0.75 -6.29 0.33
N TRP A 87 0.47 -6.19 -0.22
CA TRP A 87 0.76 -5.55 -1.51
C TRP A 87 0.79 -6.53 -2.70
N SER A 88 0.35 -7.77 -2.48
CA SER A 88 0.20 -8.74 -3.57
C SER A 88 -1.01 -8.44 -4.46
N GLU A 89 -1.13 -9.19 -5.56
CA GLU A 89 -2.33 -9.26 -6.39
C GLU A 89 -3.60 -9.38 -5.53
N ARG A 90 -4.66 -8.71 -5.94
CA ARG A 90 -5.87 -8.45 -5.15
C ARG A 90 -6.46 -9.72 -4.52
N GLU A 91 -6.50 -10.80 -5.28
CA GLU A 91 -7.05 -12.10 -4.89
C GLU A 91 -6.23 -12.73 -3.76
N LYS A 92 -4.91 -12.52 -3.78
CA LYS A 92 -3.94 -13.09 -2.84
C LYS A 92 -3.82 -12.33 -1.54
N ARG A 93 -4.31 -11.08 -1.47
CA ARG A 93 -4.24 -10.27 -0.25
C ARG A 93 -4.96 -10.96 0.92
N PRO A 94 -4.39 -10.93 2.13
CA PRO A 94 -4.99 -11.57 3.30
C PRO A 94 -6.32 -10.90 3.69
N SER A 95 -7.10 -11.59 4.51
CA SER A 95 -8.25 -10.98 5.19
C SER A 95 -7.78 -10.08 6.34
N SER A 96 -8.62 -9.14 6.76
CA SER A 96 -8.38 -8.29 7.94
C SER A 96 -8.09 -9.10 9.21
N ARG A 97 -8.76 -10.26 9.36
CA ARG A 97 -8.51 -11.21 10.47
C ARG A 97 -7.08 -11.76 10.44
N ASN A 98 -6.57 -12.09 9.27
CA ASN A 98 -5.20 -12.62 9.11
C ASN A 98 -4.16 -11.52 9.33
N VAL A 99 -4.41 -10.28 8.87
CA VAL A 99 -3.55 -9.12 9.15
C VAL A 99 -3.48 -8.86 10.66
N LEU A 100 -4.64 -8.80 11.34
CA LEU A 100 -4.69 -8.61 12.79
C LEU A 100 -3.94 -9.70 13.55
N LYS A 101 -4.08 -10.98 13.14
CA LYS A 101 -3.35 -12.09 13.75
C LYS A 101 -1.83 -11.93 13.59
N SER A 102 -1.38 -11.39 12.46
CA SER A 102 0.04 -11.15 12.20
C SER A 102 0.57 -10.02 13.07
N ILE A 103 -0.15 -8.91 13.18
CA ILE A 103 0.20 -7.78 14.06
C ILE A 103 0.30 -8.23 15.52
N LYS A 104 -0.69 -8.97 16.03
CA LYS A 104 -0.69 -9.48 17.41
C LYS A 104 0.48 -10.40 17.73
N LYS A 105 0.97 -11.17 16.75
CA LYS A 105 2.16 -12.00 16.96
C LYS A 105 3.42 -11.18 17.20
N LEU A 106 3.48 -9.97 16.65
CA LEU A 106 4.63 -9.08 16.82
C LEU A 106 4.66 -8.45 18.20
N GLU A 107 3.49 -8.08 18.74
CA GLU A 107 3.38 -7.59 20.12
C GLU A 107 3.89 -8.63 21.13
N GLN A 108 3.78 -9.93 20.82
CA GLN A 108 4.22 -11.02 21.69
C GLN A 108 5.72 -11.34 21.56
N GLN A 109 6.41 -10.76 20.58
CA GLN A 109 7.85 -10.97 20.32
C GLN A 109 8.72 -9.82 20.84
N GLN A 110 8.10 -8.78 21.41
CA GLN A 110 8.75 -7.69 22.14
C GLN A 110 8.73 -7.97 23.64
#